data_AF-A0A956AD76-F1
#
_entry.id   AF-A0A956AD76-F1
#
_cell.length_a   1.000
_cell.length_b   1.000
_cell.length_c   1.000
_cell.angle_alpha   90.00
_cell.angle_beta   90.00
_cell.angle_gamma   90.00
#
_symmetry.space_group_name_H-M   'P 1'
#
loop_
_entity.id
_entity.type
_entity.pdbx_description
1 polymer ?
#
loop_
_entity_poly.entity_id
_entity_poly.type
_entity_poly.pdbx_seq_one_letter_code
_entity_poly.pdbx_strand_id
1 'polypeptide(L)'
;QIHFQVSPKEFARLYNLAQLISAPVLAAAANSPLLLGNRLWRETRVALFQRSVEERSTHHQARGNRPRVHFGSGWVREGVVELFREDITRYRLILAGVPEEDPLAILAEGRPPQLSALRLHNSTVWRWNRPCYGVVGDKAHLRIENRILPAGPTVLDEMANAALFFGLMSEMSHDPEPVSERLPFDDAMNNFFAAARLGLKAQFSWFDGKHLSASQLIRDELLPRARDGLRRSQIDEADIERYLGVIERRVETNHTGAQWIMGSIASFGDKVTRDVRDRTITAALLTRQQSGRPVHEWSLAVAEESRDWRDSYRTVGQFMTTDLFTVRPDDIVDLAASMMEWEHIRHVPVEDDDGRLVGLVSHRDLLRLVSRGTYGKSNEPHLVREIMATEPVTVGPETKTMDAVRTMRKHDVSSLPVVQQGRLLGIVTEHDLLIVAYRLLEAFLDDERRSTPEH
;
A
#
# COMPACT_ATOMS: atom_id res chain seq x y z
N GLN A 1 15.99 -3.74 5.42
CA GLN A 1 15.98 -4.97 6.24
C GLN A 1 17.16 -4.89 7.18
N ILE A 2 17.03 -5.39 8.41
CA ILE A 2 18.09 -5.33 9.43
C ILE A 2 18.35 -6.73 9.96
N HIS A 3 19.61 -7.00 10.33
CA HIS A 3 20.03 -8.30 10.82
C HIS A 3 20.54 -8.16 12.25
N PHE A 4 19.99 -8.97 13.15
CA PHE A 4 20.44 -9.08 14.52
C PHE A 4 21.18 -10.41 14.69
N GLN A 5 22.48 -10.39 14.98
CA GLN A 5 23.25 -11.60 15.20
C GLN A 5 22.95 -12.18 16.59
N VAL A 6 22.76 -13.49 16.67
CA VAL A 6 22.37 -14.19 17.91
C VAL A 6 23.17 -15.47 18.07
N SER A 7 23.41 -15.89 19.31
CA SER A 7 23.96 -17.23 19.56
C SER A 7 22.86 -18.31 19.47
N PRO A 8 23.23 -19.58 19.23
CA PRO A 8 22.26 -20.68 19.25
C PRO A 8 21.50 -20.82 20.57
N LYS A 9 22.14 -20.52 21.71
CA LYS A 9 21.58 -20.70 23.06
C LYS A 9 20.45 -19.72 23.38
N GLU A 10 20.51 -18.52 22.83
CA GLU A 10 19.52 -17.46 23.08
C GLU A 10 18.53 -17.28 21.91
N PHE A 11 18.68 -18.07 20.84
CA PHE A 11 17.95 -17.88 19.59
C PHE A 11 16.44 -17.82 19.81
N ALA A 12 15.85 -18.80 20.50
CA ALA A 12 14.41 -18.88 20.71
C ALA A 12 13.87 -17.62 21.40
N ARG A 13 14.56 -17.20 22.47
CA ARG A 13 14.22 -16.04 23.28
C ARG A 13 14.26 -14.75 22.48
N LEU A 14 15.36 -14.49 21.77
CA LEU A 14 15.52 -13.28 20.96
C LEU A 14 14.64 -13.28 19.71
N TYR A 15 14.37 -14.44 19.11
CA TYR A 15 13.44 -14.55 18.00
C TYR A 15 12.01 -14.24 18.42
N ASN A 16 11.57 -14.76 19.56
CA ASN A 16 10.25 -14.43 20.13
C ASN A 16 10.16 -12.95 20.48
N LEU A 17 11.22 -12.36 21.04
CA LEU A 17 11.27 -10.92 21.29
C LEU A 17 11.14 -10.12 19.98
N ALA A 18 11.85 -10.51 18.91
CA ALA A 18 11.75 -9.87 17.60
C ALA A 18 10.32 -9.96 17.03
N GLN A 19 9.63 -11.09 17.23
CA GLN A 19 8.22 -11.24 16.87
C GLN A 19 7.32 -10.31 17.70
N LEU A 20 7.49 -10.25 19.03
CA LEU A 20 6.72 -9.38 19.91
C LEU A 20 6.81 -7.90 19.49
N ILE A 21 8.03 -7.38 19.32
CA ILE A 21 8.24 -5.96 19.01
C ILE A 21 7.91 -5.60 17.56
N SER A 22 7.58 -6.58 16.72
CA SER A 22 7.30 -6.33 15.30
C SER A 22 6.10 -5.40 15.10
N ALA A 23 5.06 -5.52 15.92
CA ALA A 23 3.87 -4.67 15.82
C ALA A 23 4.15 -3.18 16.13
N PRO A 24 4.72 -2.81 17.30
CA PRO A 24 5.01 -1.41 17.61
C PRO A 24 6.05 -0.80 16.66
N VAL A 25 7.10 -1.55 16.29
CA VAL A 25 8.11 -1.07 15.35
C VAL A 25 7.50 -0.81 13.96
N LEU A 26 6.62 -1.69 13.47
CA LEU A 26 5.91 -1.48 12.21
C LEU A 26 4.97 -0.27 12.27
N ALA A 27 4.26 -0.09 13.38
CA ALA A 27 3.32 1.01 13.56
C ALA A 27 4.01 2.39 13.43
N ALA A 28 5.19 2.56 14.04
CA ALA A 28 6.00 3.78 13.93
C ALA A 28 6.63 3.99 12.54
N ALA A 29 6.82 2.91 11.78
CA ALA A 29 7.51 2.93 10.50
C ALA A 29 6.58 2.98 9.28
N ALA A 30 5.27 2.78 9.44
CA ALA A 30 4.31 2.62 8.34
C ALA A 30 4.43 3.71 7.26
N ASN A 31 4.56 3.29 5.99
CA ASN A 31 4.90 4.19 4.89
C ASN A 31 4.22 3.89 3.54
N SER A 32 3.38 2.85 3.43
CA SER A 32 2.77 2.45 2.15
C SER A 32 1.23 2.44 2.17
N PRO A 33 0.57 3.61 2.26
CA PRO A 33 -0.89 3.71 2.35
C PRO A 33 -1.63 3.60 1.01
N LEU A 34 -0.91 3.66 -0.11
CA LEU A 34 -1.49 3.68 -1.45
C LEU A 34 -1.03 2.50 -2.30
N LEU A 35 -1.92 1.98 -3.14
CA LEU A 35 -1.60 1.05 -4.22
C LEU A 35 -2.46 1.39 -5.44
N LEU A 36 -1.82 1.66 -6.58
CA LEU A 36 -2.51 2.00 -7.85
C LEU A 36 -3.54 3.14 -7.67
N GLY A 37 -3.16 4.17 -6.88
CA GLY A 37 -4.00 5.33 -6.56
C GLY A 37 -5.15 5.08 -5.57
N ASN A 38 -5.28 3.86 -5.04
CA ASN A 38 -6.32 3.51 -4.06
C ASN A 38 -5.76 3.58 -2.64
N ARG A 39 -6.57 4.11 -1.72
CA ARG A 39 -6.25 4.20 -0.29
C ARG A 39 -6.50 2.84 0.37
N LEU A 40 -5.48 2.28 1.01
CA LEU A 40 -5.53 0.96 1.63
C LEU A 40 -4.97 1.03 3.07
N TRP A 41 -4.30 -0.03 3.52
CA TRP A 41 -3.69 -0.14 4.85
C TRP A 41 -2.53 0.83 4.98
N ARG A 42 -2.24 1.33 6.19
CA ARG A 42 -1.08 2.22 6.43
C ARG A 42 0.25 1.61 5.99
N GLU A 43 0.34 0.28 5.99
CA GLU A 43 1.43 -0.47 5.41
C GLU A 43 0.88 -1.61 4.52
N THR A 44 0.39 -1.23 3.33
CA THR A 44 -0.25 -2.13 2.36
C THR A 44 0.67 -3.23 1.87
N ARG A 45 1.99 -2.99 1.84
CA ARG A 45 2.98 -3.98 1.42
C ARG A 45 2.87 -5.30 2.18
N VAL A 46 2.46 -5.29 3.45
CA VAL A 46 2.29 -6.51 4.24
C VAL A 46 1.24 -7.43 3.61
N ALA A 47 0.04 -6.91 3.36
CA ALA A 47 -1.04 -7.69 2.74
C ALA A 47 -0.77 -7.98 1.27
N LEU A 48 -0.23 -7.01 0.52
CA LEU A 48 0.07 -7.16 -0.89
C LEU A 48 1.10 -8.25 -1.13
N PHE A 49 2.21 -8.26 -0.38
CA PHE A 49 3.23 -9.28 -0.56
C PHE A 49 2.71 -10.66 -0.21
N GLN A 50 1.88 -10.78 0.83
CA GLN A 50 1.27 -12.06 1.19
C GLN A 50 0.37 -12.64 0.09
N ARG A 51 -0.26 -11.79 -0.72
CA ARG A 51 -1.13 -12.21 -1.83
C ARG A 51 -0.41 -12.34 -3.16
N SER A 52 0.62 -11.53 -3.42
CA SER A 52 1.28 -11.48 -4.74
C SER A 52 2.13 -12.71 -5.05
N VAL A 53 2.57 -13.44 -4.05
CA VAL A 53 3.31 -14.71 -4.19
C VAL A 53 2.48 -15.91 -3.71
N GLU A 54 1.15 -15.79 -3.72
CA GLU A 54 0.24 -16.86 -3.33
C GLU A 54 0.28 -18.00 -4.36
N GLU A 55 0.89 -19.12 -3.98
CA GLU A 55 1.00 -20.30 -4.82
C GLU A 55 0.03 -21.43 -4.43
N ARG A 56 -0.69 -21.28 -3.30
CA ARG A 56 -1.59 -22.33 -2.82
C ARG A 56 -2.85 -22.40 -3.68
N SER A 57 -3.24 -23.61 -4.07
CA SER A 57 -4.56 -23.86 -4.65
C SER A 57 -5.69 -23.53 -3.66
N THR A 58 -6.89 -23.28 -4.16
CA THR A 58 -8.09 -23.04 -3.33
C THR A 58 -8.32 -24.15 -2.31
N HIS A 59 -8.08 -25.41 -2.68
CA HIS A 59 -8.14 -26.56 -1.77
C HIS A 59 -7.10 -26.48 -0.64
N HIS A 60 -5.85 -26.10 -0.93
CA HIS A 60 -4.82 -25.92 0.09
C HIS A 60 -5.13 -24.75 1.03
N GLN A 61 -5.70 -23.66 0.50
CA GLN A 61 -6.16 -22.54 1.31
C GLN A 61 -7.28 -22.96 2.28
N ALA A 62 -8.27 -23.72 1.79
CA ALA A 62 -9.37 -24.22 2.61
C ALA A 62 -8.91 -25.16 3.75
N ARG A 63 -7.79 -25.86 3.57
CA ARG A 63 -7.16 -26.71 4.61
C ARG A 63 -6.29 -25.93 5.60
N GLY A 64 -6.21 -24.60 5.48
CA GLY A 64 -5.41 -23.76 6.36
C GLY A 64 -3.89 -23.91 6.16
N ASN A 65 -3.42 -24.48 5.03
CA ASN A 65 -1.99 -24.46 4.71
C ASN A 65 -1.53 -23.01 4.72
N ARG A 66 -0.35 -22.69 5.23
CA ARG A 66 0.09 -21.29 5.33
C ARG A 66 0.69 -20.77 4.03
N PRO A 67 0.54 -19.46 3.72
CA PRO A 67 1.30 -18.83 2.66
C PRO A 67 2.78 -18.73 3.03
N ARG A 68 3.66 -18.70 2.03
CA ARG A 68 5.11 -18.52 2.25
C ARG A 68 5.45 -17.22 2.94
N VAL A 69 4.69 -16.16 2.69
CA VAL A 69 4.80 -14.89 3.40
C VAL A 69 3.93 -14.95 4.65
N HIS A 70 4.54 -14.96 5.84
CA HIS A 70 3.78 -15.11 7.08
C HIS A 70 4.52 -14.55 8.30
N PHE A 71 3.76 -14.29 9.37
CA PHE A 71 4.27 -13.80 10.65
C PHE A 71 4.93 -14.90 11.50
N GLY A 72 4.37 -16.10 11.46
CA GLY A 72 4.81 -17.25 12.25
C GLY A 72 3.62 -18.14 12.61
N SER A 73 3.87 -19.08 13.52
CA SER A 73 2.92 -20.14 13.88
C SER A 73 2.67 -20.30 15.37
N GLY A 74 3.45 -19.61 16.17
CA GLY A 74 3.67 -19.87 17.57
C GLY A 74 5.00 -19.26 17.99
N TRP A 75 5.19 -19.17 19.30
CA TRP A 75 6.48 -18.87 19.91
C TRP A 75 7.45 -20.04 19.71
N VAL A 76 8.71 -19.74 19.40
CA VAL A 76 9.80 -20.72 19.32
C VAL A 76 10.11 -21.23 20.72
N ARG A 77 10.27 -22.55 20.87
CA ARG A 77 10.49 -23.19 22.17
C ARG A 77 11.94 -23.60 22.40
N GLU A 78 12.54 -24.26 21.41
CA GLU A 78 13.87 -24.85 21.56
C GLU A 78 14.96 -24.00 20.89
N GLY A 79 14.76 -23.63 19.63
CA GLY A 79 15.76 -22.89 18.86
C GLY A 79 15.50 -22.90 17.36
N VAL A 80 16.49 -22.44 16.60
CA VAL A 80 16.36 -22.19 15.15
C VAL A 80 15.96 -23.42 14.33
N VAL A 81 16.33 -24.62 14.79
CA VAL A 81 16.03 -25.89 14.09
C VAL A 81 14.53 -26.13 13.99
N GLU A 82 13.74 -25.69 14.98
CA GLU A 82 12.27 -25.78 14.94
C GLU A 82 11.70 -25.06 13.70
N LEU A 83 12.21 -23.87 13.41
CA LEU A 83 11.77 -23.05 12.28
C LEU A 83 12.18 -23.64 10.94
N PHE A 84 13.43 -24.12 10.81
CA PHE A 84 13.88 -24.76 9.57
C PHE A 84 13.13 -26.07 9.30
N ARG A 85 12.89 -26.90 10.32
CA ARG A 85 12.08 -28.11 10.19
C ARG A 85 10.64 -27.79 9.81
N GLU A 86 10.05 -26.75 10.41
CA GLU A 86 8.72 -26.28 10.01
C GLU A 86 8.71 -25.90 8.53
N ASP A 87 9.67 -25.10 8.08
CA ASP A 87 9.68 -24.63 6.70
C ASP A 87 9.87 -25.77 5.69
N ILE A 88 10.81 -26.69 5.96
CA ILE A 88 11.07 -27.85 5.11
C ILE A 88 9.84 -28.77 5.02
N THR A 89 9.14 -28.99 6.12
CA THR A 89 7.98 -29.90 6.16
C THR A 89 6.73 -29.29 5.55
N ARG A 90 6.58 -27.96 5.57
CA ARG A 90 5.38 -27.28 5.07
C ARG A 90 5.48 -26.82 3.62
N TYR A 91 6.66 -26.38 3.17
CA TYR A 91 6.81 -25.71 1.88
C TYR A 91 7.63 -26.54 0.90
N ARG A 92 7.03 -26.81 -0.27
CA ARG A 92 7.70 -27.50 -1.37
C ARG A 92 8.92 -26.71 -1.88
N LEU A 93 9.88 -27.38 -2.48
CA LEU A 93 10.99 -26.73 -3.17
C LEU A 93 10.46 -26.00 -4.42
N ILE A 94 10.80 -24.72 -4.56
CA ILE A 94 10.54 -23.92 -5.78
C ILE A 94 11.83 -23.77 -6.58
N LEU A 95 12.95 -23.56 -5.88
CA LEU A 95 14.28 -23.47 -6.46
C LEU A 95 15.12 -24.63 -5.91
N ALA A 96 15.83 -25.31 -6.80
CA ALA A 96 16.77 -26.35 -6.46
C ALA A 96 18.11 -26.05 -7.15
N GLY A 97 19.20 -26.28 -6.42
CA GLY A 97 20.56 -26.23 -6.95
C GLY A 97 21.28 -27.53 -6.63
N VAL A 98 22.36 -27.81 -7.34
CA VAL A 98 23.25 -28.93 -7.02
C VAL A 98 24.07 -28.54 -5.78
N PRO A 99 24.03 -29.30 -4.67
CA PRO A 99 24.88 -29.03 -3.52
C PRO A 99 26.36 -29.10 -3.91
N GLU A 100 27.15 -28.10 -3.52
CA GLU A 100 28.58 -28.02 -3.81
C GLU A 100 29.45 -28.78 -2.80
N GLU A 101 28.85 -29.28 -1.72
CA GLU A 101 29.53 -29.96 -0.60
C GLU A 101 28.67 -31.13 -0.09
N ASP A 102 29.32 -32.08 0.61
CA ASP A 102 28.65 -33.00 1.53
C ASP A 102 28.72 -32.41 2.95
N PRO A 103 27.60 -31.88 3.49
CA PRO A 103 27.60 -31.22 4.79
C PRO A 103 28.03 -32.10 5.95
N LEU A 104 27.79 -33.42 5.87
CA LEU A 104 28.14 -34.35 6.94
C LEU A 104 29.64 -34.63 6.96
N ALA A 105 30.27 -34.72 5.78
CA ALA A 105 31.72 -34.83 5.66
C ALA A 105 32.42 -33.57 6.19
N ILE A 106 31.95 -32.37 5.80
CA ILE A 106 32.51 -31.10 6.29
C ILE A 106 32.38 -30.98 7.82
N LEU A 107 31.23 -31.38 8.37
CA LEU A 107 31.01 -31.38 9.82
C LEU A 107 31.92 -32.38 10.54
N ALA A 108 32.17 -33.56 9.97
CA ALA A 108 33.07 -34.56 10.53
C ALA A 108 34.53 -34.07 10.61
N GLU A 109 34.93 -33.16 9.73
CA GLU A 109 36.22 -32.46 9.77
C GLU A 109 36.27 -31.32 10.81
N GLY A 110 35.20 -31.09 11.57
CA GLY A 110 35.10 -30.01 12.56
C GLY A 110 34.88 -28.63 11.95
N ARG A 111 34.53 -28.54 10.67
CA ARG A 111 34.25 -27.29 9.95
C ARG A 111 32.75 -27.05 9.81
N PRO A 112 32.27 -25.79 9.80
CA PRO A 112 30.86 -25.50 9.57
C PRO A 112 30.50 -25.63 8.08
N PRO A 113 29.53 -26.48 7.70
CA PRO A 113 29.08 -26.58 6.31
C PRO A 113 28.33 -25.32 5.85
N GLN A 114 28.40 -24.97 4.56
CA GLN A 114 27.65 -23.86 3.98
C GLN A 114 26.13 -24.05 3.99
N LEU A 115 25.66 -25.31 3.96
CA LEU A 115 24.24 -25.66 3.93
C LEU A 115 23.47 -24.95 2.80
N SER A 116 24.04 -24.93 1.59
CA SER A 116 23.50 -24.18 0.44
C SER A 116 22.06 -24.55 0.09
N ALA A 117 21.71 -25.84 0.15
CA ALA A 117 20.35 -26.31 -0.09
C ALA A 117 19.33 -25.76 0.94
N LEU A 118 19.69 -25.78 2.23
CA LEU A 118 18.86 -25.21 3.30
C LEU A 118 18.69 -23.70 3.10
N ARG A 119 19.79 -22.98 2.82
CA ARG A 119 19.77 -21.52 2.60
C ARG A 119 18.94 -21.14 1.37
N LEU A 120 19.05 -21.92 0.29
CA LEU A 120 18.25 -21.71 -0.93
C LEU A 120 16.76 -21.93 -0.64
N HIS A 121 16.38 -23.03 0.01
CA HIS A 121 14.98 -23.26 0.40
C HIS A 121 14.44 -22.14 1.31
N ASN A 122 15.17 -21.79 2.37
CA ASN A 122 14.82 -20.71 3.29
C ASN A 122 14.75 -19.33 2.60
N SER A 123 15.45 -19.13 1.48
CA SER A 123 15.33 -17.90 0.69
C SER A 123 13.98 -17.74 -0.01
N THR A 124 13.26 -18.85 -0.21
CA THR A 124 11.93 -18.94 -0.85
C THR A 124 10.78 -19.05 0.14
N VAL A 125 11.06 -18.93 1.45
CA VAL A 125 10.06 -18.82 2.50
C VAL A 125 10.25 -17.46 3.17
N TRP A 126 9.19 -16.64 3.18
CA TRP A 126 9.30 -15.23 3.53
C TRP A 126 8.64 -14.92 4.87
N ARG A 127 9.27 -15.38 5.95
CA ARG A 127 8.91 -14.95 7.30
C ARG A 127 9.23 -13.47 7.51
N TRP A 128 8.37 -12.76 8.23
CA TRP A 128 8.60 -11.35 8.58
C TRP A 128 9.81 -11.12 9.50
N ASN A 129 10.08 -12.06 10.40
CA ASN A 129 11.39 -12.26 11.03
C ASN A 129 11.93 -13.59 10.52
N ARG A 130 13.07 -13.60 9.82
CA ARG A 130 13.60 -14.81 9.17
C ARG A 130 14.81 -15.36 9.95
N PRO A 131 14.82 -16.65 10.28
CA PRO A 131 16.03 -17.31 10.77
C PRO A 131 17.06 -17.42 9.65
N CYS A 132 18.27 -16.95 9.89
CA CYS A 132 19.36 -16.98 8.92
C CYS A 132 20.55 -17.75 9.47
N TYR A 133 20.97 -18.78 8.74
CA TYR A 133 22.26 -19.44 8.93
C TYR A 133 23.25 -18.95 7.86
N GLY A 134 24.50 -18.74 8.25
CA GLY A 134 25.57 -18.47 7.31
C GLY A 134 26.94 -18.80 7.88
N VAL A 135 27.93 -18.84 7.01
CA VAL A 135 29.34 -19.09 7.33
C VAL A 135 30.17 -17.95 6.74
N VAL A 136 31.08 -17.37 7.53
CA VAL A 136 32.06 -16.37 7.08
C VAL A 136 33.43 -16.83 7.54
N GLY A 137 34.35 -17.06 6.59
CA GLY A 137 35.58 -17.81 6.87
C GLY A 137 35.23 -19.19 7.43
N ASP A 138 35.83 -19.56 8.56
CA ASP A 138 35.56 -20.82 9.27
C ASP A 138 34.57 -20.69 10.43
N LYS A 139 33.77 -19.61 10.46
CA LYS A 139 32.82 -19.34 11.56
C LYS A 139 31.37 -19.34 11.07
N ALA A 140 30.59 -20.29 11.59
CA ALA A 140 29.14 -20.27 11.48
C ALA A 140 28.54 -19.17 12.37
N HIS A 141 27.46 -18.56 11.90
CA HIS A 141 26.70 -17.58 12.66
C HIS A 141 25.20 -17.73 12.40
N LEU A 142 24.41 -17.33 13.39
CA LEU A 142 22.96 -17.20 13.28
C LEU A 142 22.56 -15.73 13.34
N ARG A 143 21.56 -15.37 12.53
CA ARG A 143 20.98 -14.04 12.52
C ARG A 143 19.45 -14.13 12.51
N ILE A 144 18.81 -13.17 13.13
CA ILE A 144 17.40 -12.86 12.93
C ILE A 144 17.36 -11.71 11.92
N GLU A 145 16.82 -11.96 10.74
CA GLU A 145 16.61 -10.93 9.75
C GLU A 145 15.21 -10.36 9.89
N ASN A 146 15.11 -9.10 10.30
CA ASN A 146 13.87 -8.38 10.44
C ASN A 146 13.50 -7.70 9.10
N ARG A 147 12.32 -8.04 8.58
CA ARG A 147 11.85 -7.65 7.24
C ARG A 147 10.52 -6.90 7.26
N ILE A 148 10.03 -6.58 8.45
CA ILE A 148 8.79 -5.85 8.65
C ILE A 148 8.90 -4.40 8.21
N LEU A 149 10.08 -3.79 8.33
CA LEU A 149 10.25 -2.35 8.10
C LEU A 149 10.09 -2.03 6.60
N PRO A 150 9.25 -1.04 6.24
CA PRO A 150 9.29 -0.45 4.91
C PRO A 150 10.57 0.36 4.71
N ALA A 151 10.87 0.70 3.45
CA ALA A 151 11.77 1.82 3.18
C ALA A 151 11.16 3.09 3.79
N GLY A 152 11.98 3.83 4.53
CA GLY A 152 11.56 5.06 5.20
C GLY A 152 11.56 6.23 4.23
N PRO A 153 10.80 7.31 4.50
CA PRO A 153 10.79 8.47 3.62
C PRO A 153 12.18 9.11 3.46
N THR A 154 13.04 8.99 4.48
CA THR A 154 14.44 9.41 4.46
C THR A 154 15.37 8.37 5.08
N VAL A 155 16.68 8.49 4.80
CA VAL A 155 17.72 7.68 5.47
C VAL A 155 17.68 7.87 6.99
N LEU A 156 17.38 9.09 7.48
CA LEU A 156 17.26 9.35 8.91
C LEU A 156 16.07 8.61 9.52
N ASP A 157 14.92 8.58 8.84
CA ASP A 157 13.75 7.80 9.29
C ASP A 157 14.06 6.30 9.32
N GLU A 158 14.78 5.78 8.32
CA GLU A 158 15.22 4.37 8.27
C GLU A 158 16.15 4.01 9.42
N MET A 159 17.16 4.86 9.68
CA MET A 159 18.09 4.67 10.79
C MET A 159 17.39 4.75 12.14
N ALA A 160 16.43 5.67 12.29
CA ALA A 160 15.63 5.79 13.49
C ALA A 160 14.72 4.57 13.73
N ASN A 161 14.14 4.00 12.68
CA ASN A 161 13.39 2.74 12.78
C ASN A 161 14.30 1.57 13.22
N ALA A 162 15.52 1.52 12.67
CA ALA A 162 16.52 0.51 13.06
C ALA A 162 16.96 0.69 14.51
N ALA A 163 17.25 1.92 14.94
CA ALA A 163 17.63 2.26 16.31
C ALA A 163 16.56 1.84 17.33
N LEU A 164 15.27 2.07 17.01
CA LEU A 164 14.16 1.59 17.84
C LEU A 164 14.19 0.06 17.98
N PHE A 165 14.31 -0.66 16.86
CA PHE A 165 14.38 -2.13 16.88
C PHE A 165 15.58 -2.64 17.69
N PHE A 166 16.78 -2.14 17.41
CA PHE A 166 18.00 -2.59 18.10
C PHE A 166 18.01 -2.23 19.58
N GLY A 167 17.53 -1.04 19.95
CA GLY A 167 17.37 -0.63 21.34
C GLY A 167 16.42 -1.55 22.10
N LEU A 168 15.26 -1.87 21.52
CA LEU A 168 14.31 -2.80 22.14
C LEU A 168 14.85 -4.22 22.24
N MET A 169 15.48 -4.73 21.17
CA MET A 169 16.12 -6.03 21.18
C MET A 169 17.20 -6.12 22.27
N SER A 170 18.00 -5.06 22.43
CA SER A 170 19.03 -4.99 23.46
C SER A 170 18.42 -4.97 24.87
N GLU A 171 17.51 -4.03 25.16
CA GLU A 171 17.02 -3.86 26.54
C GLU A 171 16.13 -5.02 26.97
N MET A 172 15.14 -5.37 26.16
CA MET A 172 14.17 -6.42 26.52
C MET A 172 14.80 -7.82 26.49
N SER A 173 16.00 -7.98 25.93
CA SER A 173 16.78 -9.21 26.09
C SER A 173 17.35 -9.41 27.51
N HIS A 174 17.06 -8.52 28.45
CA HIS A 174 17.40 -8.72 29.86
C HIS A 174 16.16 -8.99 30.72
N ASP A 175 14.97 -9.05 30.11
CA ASP A 175 13.74 -9.35 30.83
C ASP A 175 13.79 -10.78 31.40
N PRO A 176 13.43 -10.96 32.68
CA PRO A 176 13.55 -12.24 33.35
C PRO A 176 12.53 -13.27 32.84
N GLU A 177 11.35 -12.80 32.44
CA GLU A 177 10.23 -13.63 32.02
C GLU A 177 10.17 -13.76 30.48
N PRO A 178 10.08 -14.98 29.93
CA PRO A 178 9.90 -15.18 28.50
C PRO A 178 8.61 -14.52 27.98
N VAL A 179 8.68 -13.89 26.81
CA VAL A 179 7.50 -13.26 26.18
C VAL A 179 6.36 -14.25 25.94
N SER A 180 6.68 -15.53 25.75
CA SER A 180 5.71 -16.62 25.55
C SER A 180 4.84 -16.90 26.76
N GLU A 181 5.29 -16.51 27.96
CA GLU A 181 4.54 -16.66 29.21
C GLU A 181 3.67 -15.42 29.50
N ARG A 182 4.01 -14.28 28.91
CA ARG A 182 3.36 -12.98 29.17
C ARG A 182 2.35 -12.54 28.13
N LEU A 183 2.46 -13.04 26.89
CA LEU A 183 1.54 -12.70 25.80
C LEU A 183 1.24 -13.92 24.92
N PRO A 184 -0.04 -14.25 24.67
CA PRO A 184 -0.41 -15.24 23.67
C PRO A 184 0.16 -14.90 22.29
N PHE A 185 0.59 -15.93 21.54
CA PHE A 185 1.16 -15.72 20.20
C PHE A 185 0.18 -15.03 19.25
N ASP A 186 -1.09 -15.40 19.31
CA ASP A 186 -2.12 -14.85 18.45
C ASP A 186 -2.33 -13.35 18.71
N ASP A 187 -2.15 -12.87 19.95
CA ASP A 187 -2.20 -11.44 20.26
C ASP A 187 -1.04 -10.68 19.62
N ALA A 188 0.18 -11.21 19.68
CA ALA A 188 1.33 -10.62 18.99
C ALA A 188 1.12 -10.56 17.47
N MET A 189 0.57 -11.64 16.89
CA MET A 189 0.24 -11.71 15.46
C MET A 189 -0.88 -10.71 15.08
N ASN A 190 -1.94 -10.63 15.88
CA ASN A 190 -3.05 -9.71 15.66
C ASN A 190 -2.59 -8.25 15.77
N ASN A 191 -1.76 -7.94 16.77
CA ASN A 191 -1.13 -6.63 16.90
C ASN A 191 -0.33 -6.27 15.64
N PHE A 192 0.42 -7.21 15.06
CA PHE A 192 1.21 -6.96 13.85
C PHE A 192 0.32 -6.58 12.65
N PHE A 193 -0.77 -7.30 12.41
CA PHE A 193 -1.70 -6.95 11.32
C PHE A 193 -2.52 -5.69 11.63
N ALA A 194 -2.87 -5.44 12.90
CA ALA A 194 -3.49 -4.19 13.32
C ALA A 194 -2.57 -2.99 13.06
N ALA A 195 -1.27 -3.11 13.39
CA ALA A 195 -0.25 -2.12 13.10
C ALA A 195 -0.11 -1.86 11.61
N ALA A 196 -0.08 -2.91 10.78
CA ALA A 196 -0.03 -2.77 9.33
C ALA A 196 -1.26 -2.01 8.79
N ARG A 197 -2.46 -2.33 9.30
CA ARG A 197 -3.72 -1.73 8.85
C ARG A 197 -3.89 -0.28 9.31
N LEU A 198 -3.60 0.00 10.58
CA LEU A 198 -3.99 1.25 11.27
C LEU A 198 -2.79 2.15 11.65
N GLY A 199 -1.55 1.66 11.51
CA GLY A 199 -0.34 2.38 11.94
C GLY A 199 -0.35 2.65 13.44
N LEU A 200 0.09 3.86 13.83
CA LEU A 200 0.12 4.32 15.22
C LEU A 200 -1.24 4.35 15.94
N LYS A 201 -2.35 4.30 15.19
CA LYS A 201 -3.72 4.24 15.75
C LYS A 201 -4.18 2.82 16.10
N ALA A 202 -3.38 1.79 15.79
CA ALA A 202 -3.70 0.41 16.12
C ALA A 202 -3.91 0.24 17.63
N GLN A 203 -4.89 -0.55 18.01
CA GLN A 203 -5.09 -0.98 19.40
C GLN A 203 -4.38 -2.31 19.59
N PHE A 204 -3.59 -2.43 20.64
CA PHE A 204 -2.82 -3.63 20.96
C PHE A 204 -3.33 -4.32 22.22
N SER A 205 -3.35 -5.65 22.20
CA SER A 205 -3.33 -6.47 23.40
C SER A 205 -1.88 -6.59 23.86
N TRP A 206 -1.59 -6.22 25.10
CA TRP A 206 -0.23 -6.22 25.65
C TRP A 206 -0.16 -7.00 26.96
N PHE A 207 1.02 -6.99 27.57
CA PHE A 207 1.26 -7.72 28.81
C PHE A 207 0.22 -7.39 29.90
N ASP A 208 -0.05 -8.38 30.73
CA ASP A 208 -0.93 -8.27 31.91
C ASP A 208 -2.37 -7.86 31.54
N GLY A 209 -2.81 -8.21 30.33
CA GLY A 209 -4.17 -7.92 29.84
C GLY A 209 -4.41 -6.45 29.48
N LYS A 210 -3.34 -5.64 29.37
CA LYS A 210 -3.46 -4.23 28.97
C LYS A 210 -3.94 -4.09 27.54
N HIS A 211 -4.81 -3.10 27.31
CA HIS A 211 -5.19 -2.65 25.97
C HIS A 211 -4.86 -1.17 25.81
N LEU A 212 -4.06 -0.84 24.80
CA LEU A 212 -3.55 0.51 24.57
C LEU A 212 -3.26 0.75 23.09
N SER A 213 -3.21 2.01 22.67
CA SER A 213 -2.80 2.32 21.29
C SER A 213 -1.31 2.03 21.08
N ALA A 214 -0.93 1.75 19.84
CA ALA A 214 0.46 1.62 19.45
C ALA A 214 1.25 2.89 19.84
N SER A 215 0.69 4.08 19.63
CA SER A 215 1.33 5.33 20.03
C SER A 215 1.58 5.44 21.54
N GLN A 216 0.60 5.07 22.38
CA GLN A 216 0.74 5.06 23.83
C GLN A 216 1.80 4.06 24.27
N LEU A 217 1.74 2.82 23.78
CA LEU A 217 2.73 1.79 24.11
C LEU A 217 4.15 2.24 23.73
N ILE A 218 4.31 2.79 22.52
CA ILE A 218 5.62 3.21 22.04
C ILE A 218 6.16 4.35 22.87
N ARG A 219 5.37 5.39 23.14
CA ARG A 219 5.79 6.56 23.90
C ARG A 219 6.07 6.25 25.36
N ASP A 220 5.14 5.55 26.01
CA ASP A 220 5.11 5.46 27.47
C ASP A 220 5.96 4.27 27.98
N GLU A 221 6.08 3.19 27.21
CA GLU A 221 6.82 1.98 27.62
C GLU A 221 8.04 1.69 26.75
N LEU A 222 7.94 1.75 25.42
CA LEU A 222 9.00 1.17 24.55
C LEU A 222 10.13 2.15 24.21
N LEU A 223 9.85 3.44 23.98
CA LEU A 223 10.87 4.45 23.67
C LEU A 223 11.89 4.60 24.81
N PRO A 224 11.48 4.71 26.09
CA PRO A 224 12.43 4.73 27.21
C PRO A 224 13.33 3.48 27.22
N ARG A 225 12.73 2.29 27.04
CA ARG A 225 13.49 1.04 27.01
C ARG A 225 14.44 0.95 25.83
N ALA A 226 14.04 1.46 24.66
CA ALA A 226 14.92 1.50 23.50
C ALA A 226 16.14 2.38 23.74
N ARG A 227 15.97 3.55 24.37
CA ARG A 227 17.08 4.42 24.79
C ARG A 227 18.03 3.68 25.72
N ASP A 228 17.49 3.05 26.77
CA ASP A 228 18.30 2.30 27.74
C ASP A 228 19.07 1.14 27.10
N GLY A 229 18.47 0.42 26.16
CA GLY A 229 19.13 -0.66 25.42
C GLY A 229 20.26 -0.17 24.52
N LEU A 230 20.11 1.00 23.90
CA LEU A 230 21.19 1.62 23.12
C LEU A 230 22.32 2.13 24.03
N ARG A 231 22.00 2.75 25.17
CA ARG A 231 23.00 3.16 26.19
C ARG A 231 23.78 1.97 26.73
N ARG A 232 23.08 0.87 27.03
CA ARG A 232 23.69 -0.41 27.45
C ARG A 232 24.63 -0.96 26.39
N SER A 233 24.31 -0.74 25.11
CA SER A 233 25.15 -1.10 23.97
C SER A 233 26.27 -0.10 23.69
N GLN A 234 26.49 0.87 24.58
CA GLN A 234 27.53 1.90 24.48
C GLN A 234 27.42 2.78 23.22
N ILE A 235 26.20 2.97 22.71
CA ILE A 235 25.94 3.95 21.66
C ILE A 235 25.98 5.36 22.27
N ASP A 236 26.55 6.31 21.53
CA ASP A 236 26.67 7.70 21.96
C ASP A 236 25.30 8.35 22.19
N GLU A 237 25.18 9.14 23.27
CA GLU A 237 23.91 9.76 23.66
C GLU A 237 23.37 10.73 22.58
N ALA A 238 24.25 11.42 21.85
CA ALA A 238 23.82 12.30 20.77
C ALA A 238 23.22 11.52 19.60
N ASP A 239 23.75 10.33 19.29
CA ASP A 239 23.17 9.45 18.28
C ASP A 239 21.83 8.85 18.75
N ILE A 240 21.71 8.47 20.01
CA ILE A 240 20.47 7.98 20.61
C ILE A 240 19.36 9.04 20.46
N GLU A 241 19.61 10.27 20.88
CA GLU A 241 18.61 11.33 20.80
C GLU A 241 18.35 11.76 19.35
N ARG A 242 19.39 11.77 18.49
CA ARG A 242 19.21 12.02 17.06
C ARG A 242 18.25 11.03 16.41
N TYR A 243 18.30 9.75 16.76
CA TYR A 243 17.49 8.72 16.12
C TYR A 243 16.16 8.49 16.83
N LEU A 244 16.18 8.27 18.15
CA LEU A 244 14.95 7.99 18.91
C LEU A 244 14.10 9.25 19.13
N GLY A 245 14.70 10.44 19.12
CA GLY A 245 13.94 11.70 19.08
C GLY A 245 13.06 11.81 17.82
N VAL A 246 13.50 11.27 16.69
CA VAL A 246 12.67 11.22 15.47
C VAL A 246 11.47 10.29 15.64
N ILE A 247 11.63 9.16 16.33
CA ILE A 247 10.52 8.24 16.63
C ILE A 247 9.56 8.90 17.62
N GLU A 248 10.07 9.52 18.66
CA GLU A 248 9.30 10.24 19.68
C GLU A 248 8.42 11.31 19.04
N ARG A 249 9.00 12.23 18.25
CA ARG A 249 8.24 13.27 17.56
C ARG A 249 7.21 12.70 16.58
N ARG A 250 7.54 11.63 15.85
CA ARG A 250 6.58 10.92 14.97
C ARG A 250 5.39 10.36 15.75
N VAL A 251 5.64 9.76 16.90
CA VAL A 251 4.61 9.15 17.75
C VAL A 251 3.73 10.21 18.40
N GLU A 252 4.34 11.27 18.94
CA GLU A 252 3.64 12.42 19.56
C GLU A 252 2.72 13.12 18.57
N THR A 253 3.21 13.39 17.36
CA THR A 253 2.45 14.10 16.32
C THR A 253 1.59 13.18 15.46
N ASN A 254 1.68 11.86 15.69
CA ASN A 254 1.03 10.83 14.88
C ASN A 254 1.37 10.94 13.39
N HIS A 255 2.61 11.32 13.07
CA HIS A 255 3.03 11.75 11.73
C HIS A 255 4.04 10.79 11.11
N THR A 256 3.58 9.58 10.74
CA THR A 256 4.39 8.65 9.92
C THR A 256 4.34 9.04 8.44
N GLY A 257 5.18 8.44 7.60
CA GLY A 257 5.11 8.66 6.15
C GLY A 257 3.77 8.26 5.54
N ALA A 258 3.16 7.18 6.04
CA ALA A 258 1.81 6.82 5.64
C ALA A 258 0.78 7.89 6.03
N GLN A 259 0.93 8.50 7.21
CA GLN A 259 0.03 9.56 7.64
C GLN A 259 0.26 10.87 6.88
N TRP A 260 1.51 11.21 6.53
CA TRP A 260 1.84 12.36 5.69
C TRP A 260 1.21 12.25 4.29
N ILE A 261 1.32 11.08 3.64
CA ILE A 261 0.69 10.82 2.34
C ILE A 261 -0.83 10.98 2.44
N MET A 262 -1.45 10.34 3.44
CA MET A 262 -2.91 10.40 3.64
C MET A 262 -3.41 11.81 4.00
N GLY A 263 -2.64 12.55 4.80
CA GLY A 263 -2.92 13.95 5.13
C GLY A 263 -2.85 14.85 3.92
N SER A 264 -1.82 14.68 3.08
CA SER A 264 -1.66 15.42 1.83
C SER A 264 -2.80 15.14 0.87
N ILE A 265 -3.21 13.87 0.73
CA ILE A 265 -4.39 13.50 -0.06
C ILE A 265 -5.65 14.20 0.46
N ALA A 266 -5.85 14.22 1.78
CA ALA A 266 -7.02 14.84 2.38
C ALA A 266 -7.03 16.37 2.18
N SER A 267 -5.88 17.04 2.19
CA SER A 267 -5.81 18.51 2.00
C SER A 267 -6.17 18.95 0.59
N PHE A 268 -6.05 18.08 -0.42
CA PHE A 268 -6.47 18.40 -1.78
C PHE A 268 -8.00 18.46 -1.95
N GLY A 269 -8.75 17.61 -1.24
CA GLY A 269 -10.19 17.44 -1.47
C GLY A 269 -10.51 17.16 -2.94
N ASP A 270 -11.55 17.82 -3.46
CA ASP A 270 -11.99 17.71 -4.87
C ASP A 270 -11.39 18.82 -5.77
N LYS A 271 -10.43 19.59 -5.26
CA LYS A 271 -9.86 20.74 -5.98
C LYS A 271 -9.00 20.34 -7.17
N VAL A 272 -8.44 19.13 -7.16
CA VAL A 272 -7.51 18.63 -8.18
C VAL A 272 -7.95 17.26 -8.67
N THR A 273 -7.58 16.91 -9.91
CA THR A 273 -7.87 15.55 -10.43
C THR A 273 -7.04 14.51 -9.70
N ARG A 274 -7.44 13.24 -9.80
CA ARG A 274 -6.67 12.10 -9.27
C ARG A 274 -5.25 12.06 -9.80
N ASP A 275 -5.07 12.31 -11.09
CA ASP A 275 -3.75 12.35 -11.74
C ASP A 275 -2.85 13.47 -11.17
N VAL A 276 -3.37 14.69 -11.03
CA VAL A 276 -2.65 15.81 -10.40
C VAL A 276 -2.24 15.44 -8.98
N ARG A 277 -3.19 14.94 -8.18
CA ARG A 277 -2.94 14.56 -6.79
C ARG A 277 -1.79 13.54 -6.67
N ASP A 278 -1.85 12.46 -7.43
CA ASP A 278 -0.91 11.35 -7.31
C ASP A 278 0.49 11.77 -7.82
N ARG A 279 0.57 12.61 -8.86
CA ARG A 279 1.83 13.24 -9.33
C ARG A 279 2.41 14.19 -8.29
N THR A 280 1.59 15.08 -7.74
CA THR A 280 2.01 16.05 -6.71
C THR A 280 2.57 15.35 -5.49
N ILE A 281 1.90 14.31 -4.97
CA ILE A 281 2.41 13.55 -3.82
C ILE A 281 3.76 12.90 -4.12
N THR A 282 3.91 12.35 -5.33
CA THR A 282 5.16 11.69 -5.75
C THR A 282 6.31 12.71 -5.85
N ALA A 283 6.07 13.85 -6.49
CA ALA A 283 7.05 14.93 -6.60
C ALA A 283 7.41 15.52 -5.22
N ALA A 284 6.39 15.77 -4.40
CA ALA A 284 6.52 16.24 -3.04
C ALA A 284 7.38 15.32 -2.17
N LEU A 285 7.19 14.00 -2.31
CA LEU A 285 7.95 12.97 -1.60
C LEU A 285 9.41 12.98 -2.04
N LEU A 286 9.69 13.07 -3.34
CA LEU A 286 11.06 13.14 -3.86
C LEU A 286 11.80 14.39 -3.35
N THR A 287 11.18 15.56 -3.45
CA THR A 287 11.76 16.83 -2.99
C THR A 287 12.04 16.80 -1.50
N ARG A 288 11.08 16.34 -0.70
CA ARG A 288 11.24 16.28 0.76
C ARG A 288 12.24 15.20 1.18
N GLN A 289 12.29 14.06 0.50
CA GLN A 289 13.30 13.03 0.73
C GLN A 289 14.72 13.58 0.54
N GLN A 290 14.95 14.38 -0.52
CA GLN A 290 16.25 14.99 -0.80
C GLN A 290 16.69 16.00 0.28
N SER A 291 15.76 16.58 1.03
CA SER A 291 16.11 17.45 2.16
C SER A 291 16.81 16.72 3.30
N GLY A 292 16.67 15.39 3.38
CA GLY A 292 17.19 14.57 4.48
C GLY A 292 16.51 14.79 5.84
N ARG A 293 15.54 15.71 5.93
CA ARG A 293 14.77 15.98 7.14
C ARG A 293 13.77 14.85 7.39
N PRO A 294 13.51 14.46 8.64
CA PRO A 294 12.59 13.37 8.93
C PRO A 294 11.14 13.75 8.63
N VAL A 295 10.32 12.75 8.31
CA VAL A 295 8.96 12.96 7.79
C VAL A 295 8.02 13.75 8.70
N HIS A 296 8.21 13.69 10.02
CA HIS A 296 7.38 14.43 10.97
C HIS A 296 7.55 15.95 10.89
N GLU A 297 8.63 16.42 10.24
CA GLU A 297 8.90 17.85 10.01
C GLU A 297 8.36 18.35 8.67
N TRP A 298 7.83 17.46 7.83
CA TRP A 298 7.40 17.81 6.48
C TRP A 298 6.06 18.53 6.50
N SER A 299 5.96 19.62 5.74
CA SER A 299 4.66 20.19 5.36
C SER A 299 3.91 19.23 4.44
N LEU A 300 2.58 19.25 4.48
CA LEU A 300 1.76 18.51 3.51
C LEU A 300 2.06 18.96 2.08
N ALA A 301 1.85 18.08 1.12
CA ALA A 301 2.00 18.43 -0.29
C ALA A 301 0.95 19.47 -0.70
N VAL A 302 1.37 20.48 -1.46
CA VAL A 302 0.48 21.50 -2.03
C VAL A 302 0.43 21.39 -3.56
N ALA A 303 -0.68 21.76 -4.18
CA ALA A 303 -0.95 21.47 -5.60
C ALA A 303 0.08 22.17 -6.51
N GLU A 304 0.59 23.30 -6.03
CA GLU A 304 1.57 24.15 -6.67
C GLU A 304 2.91 23.45 -6.93
N GLU A 305 3.24 22.40 -6.17
CA GLU A 305 4.49 21.66 -6.31
C GLU A 305 4.59 20.87 -7.63
N SER A 306 3.46 20.69 -8.33
CA SER A 306 3.43 20.05 -9.65
C SER A 306 3.33 21.03 -10.81
N ARG A 307 3.35 22.35 -10.58
CA ARG A 307 3.06 23.37 -11.63
C ARG A 307 3.97 23.31 -12.86
N ASP A 308 5.24 22.94 -12.70
CA ASP A 308 6.18 22.79 -13.83
C ASP A 308 5.82 21.61 -14.73
N TRP A 309 5.09 20.63 -14.20
CA TRP A 309 4.54 19.54 -14.99
C TRP A 309 3.22 20.05 -15.52
N ARG A 310 3.27 20.83 -16.61
CA ARG A 310 2.08 21.32 -17.34
C ARG A 310 0.95 20.34 -17.11
N ASP A 311 -0.15 20.80 -16.53
CA ASP A 311 -1.40 20.04 -16.46
C ASP A 311 -1.81 19.80 -17.88
N SER A 312 -1.21 18.75 -18.45
CA SER A 312 -1.00 18.81 -19.87
C SER A 312 -2.31 18.48 -20.57
N TYR A 313 -3.28 17.95 -19.78
CA TYR A 313 -4.55 17.39 -20.22
C TYR A 313 -4.33 16.81 -21.61
N ARG A 314 -3.23 16.05 -21.76
CA ARG A 314 -2.68 15.68 -23.06
C ARG A 314 -3.44 14.51 -23.57
N THR A 315 -3.77 13.60 -22.66
CA THR A 315 -4.54 12.41 -22.93
C THR A 315 -5.83 12.39 -22.11
N VAL A 316 -6.85 11.73 -22.65
CA VAL A 316 -8.17 11.58 -22.03
C VAL A 316 -8.08 10.93 -20.64
N GLY A 317 -7.18 9.95 -20.47
CA GLY A 317 -7.01 9.23 -19.20
C GLY A 317 -6.63 10.10 -18.01
N GLN A 318 -6.10 11.31 -18.23
CA GLN A 318 -5.70 12.22 -17.16
C GLN A 318 -6.88 12.94 -16.48
N PHE A 319 -8.03 13.01 -17.14
CA PHE A 319 -9.19 13.76 -16.65
C PHE A 319 -10.54 13.09 -16.90
N MET A 320 -10.58 11.91 -17.52
CA MET A 320 -11.81 11.14 -17.65
C MET A 320 -12.40 10.81 -16.27
N THR A 321 -13.73 10.76 -16.20
CA THR A 321 -14.43 10.24 -15.03
C THR A 321 -14.33 8.73 -15.03
N THR A 322 -13.88 8.13 -13.92
CA THR A 322 -13.68 6.68 -13.77
C THR A 322 -14.62 6.04 -12.75
N ASP A 323 -15.28 6.84 -11.91
CA ASP A 323 -16.36 6.38 -11.04
C ASP A 323 -17.65 6.49 -11.85
N LEU A 324 -18.06 5.36 -12.44
CA LEU A 324 -19.10 5.34 -13.46
C LEU A 324 -20.39 4.75 -12.90
N PHE A 325 -21.49 5.39 -13.28
CA PHE A 325 -22.83 4.84 -13.14
C PHE A 325 -23.21 4.16 -14.45
N THR A 326 -23.40 2.84 -14.41
CA THR A 326 -23.69 2.00 -15.58
C THR A 326 -25.01 1.25 -15.42
N VAL A 327 -25.60 0.85 -16.55
CA VAL A 327 -26.77 -0.03 -16.60
C VAL A 327 -26.49 -1.22 -17.51
N ARG A 328 -27.34 -2.25 -17.44
CA ARG A 328 -27.33 -3.42 -18.31
C ARG A 328 -28.36 -3.26 -19.44
N PRO A 329 -28.21 -3.99 -20.56
CA PRO A 329 -29.16 -3.93 -21.68
C PRO A 329 -30.61 -4.27 -21.29
N ASP A 330 -30.78 -5.18 -20.33
CA ASP A 330 -32.08 -5.66 -19.86
C ASP A 330 -32.60 -4.90 -18.63
N ASP A 331 -31.91 -3.85 -18.18
CA ASP A 331 -32.44 -2.96 -17.14
C ASP A 331 -33.59 -2.10 -17.70
N ILE A 332 -34.50 -1.68 -16.82
CA ILE A 332 -35.60 -0.79 -17.19
C ILE A 332 -35.10 0.64 -17.42
N VAL A 333 -35.69 1.33 -18.40
CA VAL A 333 -35.33 2.71 -18.76
C VAL A 333 -35.53 3.68 -17.58
N ASP A 334 -36.51 3.44 -16.73
CA ASP A 334 -36.77 4.23 -15.53
C ASP A 334 -35.56 4.30 -14.58
N LEU A 335 -34.82 3.20 -14.45
CA LEU A 335 -33.60 3.16 -13.64
C LEU A 335 -32.54 4.10 -14.22
N ALA A 336 -32.30 4.02 -15.54
CA ALA A 336 -31.36 4.91 -16.21
C ALA A 336 -31.78 6.38 -16.08
N ALA A 337 -33.07 6.68 -16.19
CA ALA A 337 -33.62 8.02 -15.99
C ALA A 337 -33.43 8.53 -14.56
N SER A 338 -33.73 7.70 -13.55
CA SER A 338 -33.50 8.02 -12.15
C SER A 338 -32.02 8.24 -11.83
N MET A 339 -31.12 7.41 -12.37
CA MET A 339 -29.66 7.60 -12.20
C MET A 339 -29.19 8.93 -12.79
N MET A 340 -29.69 9.31 -13.97
CA MET A 340 -29.40 10.63 -14.56
C MET A 340 -29.87 11.79 -13.67
N GLU A 341 -31.04 11.65 -13.05
CA GLU A 341 -31.58 12.67 -12.14
C GLU A 341 -30.78 12.77 -10.84
N TRP A 342 -30.59 11.63 -10.14
CA TRP A 342 -29.95 11.57 -8.82
C TRP A 342 -28.48 11.97 -8.87
N GLU A 343 -27.75 11.49 -9.88
CA GLU A 343 -26.31 11.71 -10.01
C GLU A 343 -25.99 12.93 -10.90
N HIS A 344 -27.02 13.63 -11.39
CA HIS A 344 -26.90 14.80 -12.27
C HIS A 344 -26.06 14.56 -13.54
N ILE A 345 -26.13 13.34 -14.09
CA ILE A 345 -25.43 12.94 -15.31
C ILE A 345 -26.37 12.93 -16.51
N ARG A 346 -25.80 13.07 -17.72
CA ARG A 346 -26.56 13.11 -18.99
C ARG A 346 -26.37 11.88 -19.87
N HIS A 347 -25.40 11.04 -19.52
CA HIS A 347 -25.01 9.87 -20.30
C HIS A 347 -24.73 8.73 -19.33
N VAL A 348 -25.30 7.57 -19.62
CA VAL A 348 -25.14 6.36 -18.82
C VAL A 348 -24.62 5.27 -19.76
N PRO A 349 -23.36 4.83 -19.62
CA PRO A 349 -22.83 3.70 -20.36
C PRO A 349 -23.61 2.41 -20.05
N VAL A 350 -23.76 1.56 -21.06
CA VAL A 350 -24.37 0.24 -20.93
C VAL A 350 -23.28 -0.82 -21.05
N GLU A 351 -23.18 -1.70 -20.06
CA GLU A 351 -22.15 -2.75 -20.02
C GLU A 351 -22.72 -4.16 -19.85
N ASP A 352 -21.96 -5.16 -20.29
CA ASP A 352 -22.25 -6.58 -20.04
C ASP A 352 -21.66 -7.09 -18.72
N ASP A 353 -21.88 -8.37 -18.40
CA ASP A 353 -21.34 -9.02 -17.20
C ASP A 353 -19.80 -9.07 -17.15
N ASP A 354 -19.13 -8.94 -18.30
CA ASP A 354 -17.66 -8.95 -18.41
C ASP A 354 -17.05 -7.54 -18.30
N GLY A 355 -17.88 -6.50 -18.11
CA GLY A 355 -17.50 -5.09 -18.06
C GLY A 355 -17.17 -4.49 -19.44
N ARG A 356 -17.68 -5.08 -20.52
CA ARG A 356 -17.53 -4.53 -21.87
C ARG A 356 -18.63 -3.52 -22.15
N LEU A 357 -18.27 -2.44 -22.83
CA LEU A 357 -19.24 -1.45 -23.29
C LEU A 357 -20.06 -2.04 -24.45
N VAL A 358 -21.38 -2.13 -24.27
CA VAL A 358 -22.34 -2.64 -25.26
C VAL A 358 -23.35 -1.58 -25.72
N GLY A 359 -23.37 -0.42 -25.08
CA GLY A 359 -24.16 0.71 -25.54
C GLY A 359 -23.98 1.98 -24.72
N LEU A 360 -24.70 3.03 -25.10
CA LEU A 360 -24.76 4.29 -24.38
C LEU A 360 -26.18 4.83 -24.42
N VAL A 361 -26.72 5.21 -23.26
CA VAL A 361 -28.01 5.91 -23.17
C VAL A 361 -27.72 7.37 -22.83
N SER A 362 -28.25 8.29 -23.64
CA SER A 362 -28.20 9.72 -23.36
C SER A 362 -29.56 10.23 -22.89
N HIS A 363 -29.55 11.37 -22.20
CA HIS A 363 -30.77 12.09 -21.87
C HIS A 363 -31.62 12.42 -23.12
N ARG A 364 -30.98 12.60 -24.29
CA ARG A 364 -31.68 12.81 -25.58
C ARG A 364 -32.47 11.57 -26.01
N ASP A 365 -32.00 10.37 -25.69
CA ASP A 365 -32.68 9.12 -26.03
C ASP A 365 -33.95 8.95 -25.17
N LEU A 366 -33.88 9.34 -23.89
CA LEU A 366 -35.06 9.41 -23.01
C LEU A 366 -36.09 10.41 -23.53
N LEU A 367 -35.67 11.62 -23.92
CA LEU A 367 -36.58 12.63 -24.50
C LEU A 367 -37.22 12.14 -25.81
N ARG A 368 -36.47 11.42 -26.65
CA ARG A 368 -37.00 10.80 -27.87
C ARG A 368 -38.05 9.73 -27.58
N LEU A 369 -37.85 8.91 -26.54
CA LEU A 369 -38.81 7.90 -26.12
C LEU A 369 -40.14 8.54 -25.64
N VAL A 370 -40.06 9.61 -24.85
CA VAL A 370 -41.23 10.34 -24.35
C VAL A 370 -41.96 11.06 -25.48
N SER A 371 -41.24 11.77 -26.36
CA SER A 371 -41.83 12.54 -27.48
C SER A 371 -42.50 11.67 -28.53
N ARG A 372 -42.07 10.42 -28.74
CA ARG A 372 -42.74 9.45 -29.61
C ARG A 372 -44.08 8.96 -29.04
N GLY A 373 -44.38 9.32 -27.78
CA GLY A 373 -45.60 8.93 -27.08
C GLY A 373 -45.72 7.41 -26.92
N THR A 374 -44.60 6.68 -26.94
CA THR A 374 -44.51 5.24 -26.66
C THR A 374 -44.42 4.98 -25.16
N TYR A 375 -43.80 5.89 -24.42
CA TYR A 375 -43.69 5.83 -22.97
C TYR A 375 -45.07 6.00 -22.33
N GLY A 376 -45.51 5.00 -21.55
CA GLY A 376 -46.81 4.98 -20.87
C GLY A 376 -48.01 4.49 -21.69
N LYS A 377 -47.84 4.04 -22.95
CA LYS A 377 -48.93 3.43 -23.74
C LYS A 377 -49.10 1.93 -23.51
N SER A 378 -48.04 1.23 -23.09
CA SER A 378 -48.03 -0.18 -22.72
C SER A 378 -47.81 -0.32 -21.21
N ASN A 379 -48.38 -1.38 -20.62
CA ASN A 379 -48.13 -1.75 -19.21
C ASN A 379 -46.78 -2.45 -19.02
N GLU A 380 -46.06 -2.74 -20.10
CA GLU A 380 -44.72 -3.34 -20.08
C GLU A 380 -43.65 -2.24 -19.99
N PRO A 381 -42.65 -2.40 -19.10
CA PRO A 381 -41.56 -1.44 -18.95
C PRO A 381 -40.64 -1.47 -20.18
N HIS A 382 -40.20 -0.30 -20.62
CA HIS A 382 -39.18 -0.20 -21.67
C HIS A 382 -37.82 -0.62 -21.15
N LEU A 383 -37.09 -1.39 -21.96
CA LEU A 383 -35.74 -1.83 -21.62
C LEU A 383 -34.68 -0.91 -22.23
N VAL A 384 -33.54 -0.79 -21.56
CA VAL A 384 -32.40 0.03 -22.00
C VAL A 384 -31.97 -0.29 -23.43
N ARG A 385 -31.91 -1.58 -23.79
CA ARG A 385 -31.54 -2.05 -25.14
C ARG A 385 -32.44 -1.52 -26.26
N GLU A 386 -33.67 -1.09 -25.95
CA GLU A 386 -34.62 -0.56 -26.93
C GLU A 386 -34.30 0.87 -27.36
N ILE A 387 -33.55 1.60 -26.53
CA ILE A 387 -33.25 3.02 -26.74
C ILE A 387 -31.75 3.33 -26.82
N MET A 388 -30.89 2.44 -26.35
CA MET A 388 -29.45 2.68 -26.32
C MET A 388 -28.84 2.78 -27.72
N ALA A 389 -27.81 3.60 -27.88
CA ALA A 389 -26.93 3.53 -29.03
C ALA A 389 -26.02 2.30 -28.90
N THR A 390 -26.12 1.33 -29.80
CA THR A 390 -25.39 0.05 -29.74
C THR A 390 -23.93 0.13 -30.17
N GLU A 391 -23.55 1.18 -30.91
CA GLU A 391 -22.18 1.43 -31.37
C GLU A 391 -21.76 2.85 -31.00
N PRO A 392 -21.60 3.17 -29.70
CA PRO A 392 -21.17 4.49 -29.29
C PRO A 392 -19.76 4.78 -29.79
N VAL A 393 -19.50 6.05 -30.12
CA VAL A 393 -18.16 6.49 -30.51
C VAL A 393 -17.27 6.49 -29.26
N THR A 394 -16.13 5.80 -29.30
CA THR A 394 -15.24 5.62 -28.15
C THR A 394 -13.84 6.13 -28.41
N VAL A 395 -13.07 6.32 -27.35
CA VAL A 395 -11.64 6.66 -27.37
C VAL A 395 -10.85 5.81 -26.38
N GLY A 396 -9.53 5.79 -26.50
CA GLY A 396 -8.65 5.13 -25.52
C GLY A 396 -8.15 6.10 -24.45
N PRO A 397 -7.64 5.60 -23.31
CA PRO A 397 -7.08 6.46 -22.26
C PRO A 397 -5.87 7.28 -22.74
N GLU A 398 -5.10 6.77 -23.70
CA GLU A 398 -3.96 7.46 -24.31
C GLU A 398 -4.34 8.38 -25.48
N THR A 399 -5.62 8.43 -25.87
CA THR A 399 -6.08 9.33 -26.94
C THR A 399 -5.82 10.77 -26.54
N LYS A 400 -5.24 11.56 -27.45
CA LYS A 400 -4.96 12.96 -27.16
C LYS A 400 -6.25 13.74 -26.99
N THR A 401 -6.28 14.71 -26.07
CA THR A 401 -7.47 15.52 -25.79
C THR A 401 -7.99 16.25 -27.02
N MET A 402 -7.09 16.84 -27.83
CA MET A 402 -7.51 17.48 -29.08
C MET A 402 -8.09 16.50 -30.09
N ASP A 403 -7.64 15.25 -30.10
CA ASP A 403 -8.19 14.21 -30.97
C ASP A 403 -9.56 13.74 -30.45
N ALA A 404 -9.76 13.69 -29.13
CA ALA A 404 -11.06 13.45 -28.52
C ALA A 404 -12.06 14.59 -28.83
N VAL A 405 -11.67 15.86 -28.70
CA VAL A 405 -12.48 17.03 -29.07
C VAL A 405 -12.86 16.99 -30.55
N ARG A 406 -11.91 16.67 -31.44
CA ARG A 406 -12.18 16.50 -32.87
C ARG A 406 -13.14 15.35 -33.14
N THR A 407 -13.01 14.25 -32.39
CA THR A 407 -13.90 13.09 -32.50
C THR A 407 -15.33 13.45 -32.08
N MET A 408 -15.50 14.13 -30.94
CA MET A 408 -16.80 14.67 -30.50
C MET A 408 -17.44 15.55 -31.57
N ARG A 409 -16.69 16.53 -32.09
CA ARG A 409 -17.19 17.45 -33.13
C ARG A 409 -17.51 16.75 -34.45
N LYS A 410 -16.67 15.81 -34.88
CA LYS A 410 -16.86 15.07 -36.14
C LYS A 410 -18.11 14.21 -36.11
N HIS A 411 -18.40 13.60 -34.97
CA HIS A 411 -19.51 12.67 -34.80
C HIS A 411 -20.76 13.32 -34.17
N ASP A 412 -20.71 14.62 -33.85
CA ASP A 412 -21.78 15.38 -33.17
C ASP A 412 -22.25 14.71 -31.85
N VAL A 413 -21.27 14.27 -31.06
CA VAL A 413 -21.50 13.62 -29.75
C VAL A 413 -20.93 14.47 -28.62
N SER A 414 -21.67 14.54 -27.50
CA SER A 414 -21.29 15.31 -26.31
C SER A 414 -20.61 14.47 -25.22
N SER A 415 -20.39 13.18 -25.49
CA SER A 415 -19.62 12.28 -24.64
C SER A 415 -18.91 11.22 -25.46
N LEU A 416 -17.81 10.71 -24.91
CA LEU A 416 -17.03 9.59 -25.45
C LEU A 416 -16.74 8.64 -24.29
N PRO A 417 -17.30 7.43 -24.30
CA PRO A 417 -16.84 6.37 -23.42
C PRO A 417 -15.37 6.03 -23.73
N VAL A 418 -14.60 5.82 -22.68
CA VAL A 418 -13.17 5.50 -22.75
C VAL A 418 -13.00 4.00 -22.56
N VAL A 419 -12.45 3.33 -23.57
CA VAL A 419 -12.39 1.87 -23.63
C VAL A 419 -10.95 1.41 -23.85
N GLN A 420 -10.54 0.34 -23.18
CA GLN A 420 -9.27 -0.35 -23.42
C GLN A 420 -9.51 -1.85 -23.48
N GLN A 421 -9.05 -2.51 -24.55
CA GLN A 421 -9.26 -3.95 -24.76
C GLN A 421 -10.75 -4.37 -24.66
N GLY A 422 -11.65 -3.51 -25.13
CA GLY A 422 -13.11 -3.73 -25.10
C GLY A 422 -13.79 -3.46 -23.76
N ARG A 423 -13.03 -3.17 -22.69
CA ARG A 423 -13.56 -2.85 -21.37
C ARG A 423 -13.72 -1.35 -21.16
N LEU A 424 -14.85 -0.98 -20.56
CA LEU A 424 -15.12 0.40 -20.18
C LEU A 424 -14.22 0.81 -19.01
N LEU A 425 -13.47 1.89 -19.18
CA LEU A 425 -12.57 2.44 -18.15
C LEU A 425 -13.05 3.77 -17.58
N GLY A 426 -13.77 4.54 -18.38
CA GLY A 426 -14.19 5.89 -18.03
C GLY A 426 -15.13 6.51 -19.05
N ILE A 427 -15.51 7.75 -18.81
CA ILE A 427 -16.23 8.58 -19.77
C ILE A 427 -15.64 9.99 -19.75
N VAL A 428 -15.57 10.62 -20.92
CA VAL A 428 -15.30 12.05 -21.05
C VAL A 428 -16.48 12.72 -21.72
N THR A 429 -16.92 13.84 -21.15
CA THR A 429 -18.05 14.63 -21.62
C THR A 429 -17.62 16.05 -21.97
N GLU A 430 -18.49 16.79 -22.65
CA GLU A 430 -18.30 18.23 -22.86
C GLU A 430 -18.11 19.00 -21.55
N HIS A 431 -18.73 18.55 -20.45
CA HIS A 431 -18.58 19.17 -19.15
C HIS A 431 -17.15 19.02 -18.62
N ASP A 432 -16.58 17.83 -18.73
CA ASP A 432 -15.19 17.57 -18.34
C ASP A 432 -14.22 18.44 -19.15
N LEU A 433 -14.45 18.55 -20.46
CA LEU A 433 -13.66 19.41 -21.34
C LEU A 433 -13.80 20.89 -20.99
N LEU A 434 -14.98 21.34 -20.55
CA LEU A 434 -15.20 22.72 -20.11
C LEU A 434 -14.45 23.02 -18.80
N ILE A 435 -14.42 22.09 -17.85
CA ILE A 435 -13.60 22.20 -16.64
C ILE A 435 -12.11 22.29 -16.99
N VAL A 436 -11.65 21.43 -17.91
CA VAL A 436 -10.27 21.45 -18.41
C VAL A 436 -9.93 22.79 -19.07
N ALA A 437 -10.80 23.27 -19.97
CA ALA A 437 -10.61 24.54 -20.65
C ALA A 437 -10.58 25.72 -19.68
N TYR A 438 -11.48 25.74 -18.68
CA TYR A 438 -11.50 26.75 -17.63
C TYR A 438 -10.18 26.79 -16.86
N ARG A 439 -9.68 25.63 -16.40
CA ARG A 439 -8.41 25.53 -15.66
C ARG A 439 -7.21 25.97 -16.49
N LEU A 440 -7.16 25.59 -17.77
CA LEU A 440 -6.08 26.00 -18.68
C LEU A 440 -6.13 27.51 -18.96
N LEU A 441 -7.33 28.09 -19.11
CA LEU A 441 -7.51 29.52 -19.32
C LEU A 441 -7.13 30.32 -18.06
N GLU A 442 -7.54 29.86 -16.89
CA GLU A 442 -7.18 30.46 -15.60
C GLU A 442 -5.66 30.47 -15.40
N ALA A 443 -4.99 29.33 -15.63
CA ALA A 443 -3.53 29.24 -15.56
C ALA A 443 -2.84 30.20 -16.55
N PHE A 444 -3.34 30.28 -17.79
CA PHE A 444 -2.79 31.19 -18.80
C PHE A 444 -2.93 32.66 -18.38
N LEU A 445 -4.10 33.06 -17.88
CA LEU A 445 -4.38 34.43 -17.45
C LEU A 445 -3.62 34.83 -16.17
N ASP A 446 -3.40 33.89 -15.25
CA ASP A 446 -2.63 34.14 -14.02
C ASP A 446 -1.12 34.23 -14.28
N ASP A 447 -0.59 33.47 -15.25
CA ASP A 447 0.80 33.61 -15.71
C ASP A 447 1.03 34.98 -16.37
N GLU A 448 0.07 35.48 -17.17
CA GLU A 448 0.14 36.84 -17.74
C GLU A 448 0.20 37.91 -16.64
N ARG A 449 -0.62 37.81 -15.59
CA ARG A 449 -0.62 38.77 -14.46
C ARG A 449 0.67 38.81 -13.66
N ARG A 450 1.45 37.73 -13.62
CA ARG A 450 2.75 37.68 -12.95
C ARG A 450 3.90 38.21 -13.82
N SER A 451 3.69 38.28 -15.13
CA SER A 451 4.68 38.74 -16.11
C SER A 451 4.63 40.26 -16.38
N THR A 452 3.60 40.96 -15.91
CA THR A 452 3.53 42.43 -15.91
C THR A 452 4.13 42.98 -14.61
N PRO A 453 5.25 43.74 -14.64
CA PRO A 453 5.72 44.46 -13.47
C PRO A 453 4.69 45.55 -13.12
N GLU A 454 4.26 45.62 -11.86
CA GLU A 454 3.56 46.81 -11.36
C GLU A 454 4.51 48.02 -11.54
N HIS A 455 4.09 48.96 -12.39
CA HIS A 455 4.80 50.21 -12.66
C HIS A 455 4.30 51.35 -11.79
#